data_AF-A0A522VA68-F1
#
_entry.id   AF-A0A522VA68-F1
#
_cell.length_a   1.000
_cell.length_b   1.000
_cell.length_c   1.000
_cell.angle_alpha   90.00
_cell.angle_beta   90.00
_cell.angle_gamma   90.00
#
_symmetry.space_group_name_H-M   'P 1'
#
loop_
_entity.id
_entity.type
_entity.pdbx_description
1 polymer ?
#
loop_
_entity_poly.entity_id
_entity_poly.type
_entity_poly.pdbx_seq_one_letter_code
_entity_poly.pdbx_strand_id
1 'polypeptide(L)'
;MTNGWNDIKNADVVLVMGGNAAEAHTCGFKWVTEAKAHNGAKLIVVDPRFTRTAAVSDLYAPLRPGSDIAFLGGVINYLLSNDKIFHDYVMAYTNASFLVKEGFGFEDGLFSGYNAEKRSYDTSTWDYEYEADGNAKTDPTLQSPRCVLNLLKDHYSRYTPEMVEKTCGTPKDQFLQICELIATTANGAKSMTSLYALGWTQHSKGSQNIRNMAIIQLLLGNIGVPGGGINALRGHANVQGITDFGLFSPSVPGYMAMPKSSEATLEDYLKTRAFKPIRPNQMSFWQNYRKFFVSFLKAMYGKNATAENQFGFG
;
A
#
# COMPACT_ATOMS: atom_id res chain seq x y z
N MET A 1 3.20 -4.58 -9.12
CA MET A 1 3.82 -3.30 -9.49
C MET A 1 2.72 -2.35 -9.91
N THR A 2 2.85 -1.10 -9.52
CA THR A 2 1.99 0.01 -9.98
C THR A 2 2.48 0.59 -11.31
N ASN A 3 3.77 0.39 -11.63
CA ASN A 3 4.41 0.78 -12.89
C ASN A 3 4.98 -0.46 -13.62
N GLY A 4 5.53 -0.26 -14.81
CA GLY A 4 6.21 -1.30 -15.60
C GLY A 4 7.73 -1.32 -15.38
N TRP A 5 8.40 -2.42 -15.75
CA TRP A 5 9.86 -2.57 -15.58
C TRP A 5 10.67 -1.43 -16.20
N ASN A 6 10.36 -1.07 -17.45
CA ASN A 6 11.10 -0.06 -18.20
C ASN A 6 10.97 1.34 -17.63
N ASP A 7 9.97 1.58 -16.77
CA ASP A 7 9.72 2.88 -16.16
C ASP A 7 10.67 3.18 -15.00
N ILE A 8 11.28 2.15 -14.40
CA ILE A 8 12.25 2.31 -13.30
C ILE A 8 13.43 3.22 -13.70
N LYS A 9 13.78 3.25 -14.98
CA LYS A 9 14.88 4.09 -15.51
C LYS A 9 14.64 5.60 -15.31
N ASN A 10 13.39 6.01 -15.11
CA ASN A 10 12.99 7.41 -14.96
C ASN A 10 13.09 7.90 -13.50
N ALA A 11 13.42 7.02 -12.55
CA ALA A 11 13.46 7.36 -11.13
C ALA A 11 14.64 8.27 -10.78
N ASP A 12 14.47 9.15 -9.79
CA ASP A 12 15.56 9.93 -9.16
C ASP A 12 16.11 9.22 -7.92
N VAL A 13 15.26 8.45 -7.24
CA VAL A 13 15.61 7.61 -6.09
C VAL A 13 15.03 6.22 -6.30
N VAL A 14 15.85 5.20 -6.12
CA VAL A 14 15.43 3.79 -6.14
C VAL A 14 15.67 3.23 -4.75
N LEU A 15 14.59 2.85 -4.06
CA LEU A 15 14.67 2.17 -2.78
C LEU A 15 14.45 0.67 -2.99
N VAL A 16 15.48 -0.14 -2.74
CA VAL A 16 15.35 -1.60 -2.64
C VAL A 16 15.34 -1.98 -1.15
N MET A 17 14.16 -2.31 -0.64
CA MET A 17 13.96 -2.73 0.75
C MET A 17 12.90 -3.84 0.77
N GLY A 18 13.16 -4.91 1.52
CA GLY A 18 12.29 -6.09 1.48
C GLY A 18 12.40 -6.89 0.16
N GLY A 19 13.51 -6.73 -0.57
CA GLY A 19 13.81 -7.42 -1.83
C GLY A 19 15.30 -7.37 -2.16
N ASN A 20 15.72 -8.16 -3.13
CA ASN A 20 17.12 -8.22 -3.59
C ASN A 20 17.15 -8.30 -5.13
N ALA A 21 16.81 -7.19 -5.77
CA ALA A 21 16.43 -7.16 -7.19
C ALA A 21 17.57 -7.56 -8.15
N ALA A 22 18.83 -7.30 -7.82
CA ALA A 22 19.96 -7.72 -8.67
C ALA A 22 20.08 -9.25 -8.78
N GLU A 23 19.64 -9.99 -7.75
CA GLU A 23 19.70 -11.46 -7.70
C GLU A 23 18.38 -12.11 -8.09
N ALA A 24 17.25 -11.53 -7.65
CA ALA A 24 15.93 -12.11 -7.87
C ALA A 24 15.28 -11.68 -9.20
N HIS A 25 15.70 -10.55 -9.78
CA HIS A 25 15.07 -9.92 -10.95
C HIS A 25 16.11 -9.32 -11.89
N THR A 26 17.21 -10.04 -12.15
CA THR A 26 18.43 -9.51 -12.81
C THR A 26 18.16 -8.77 -14.11
N CYS A 27 17.31 -9.31 -15.00
CA CYS A 27 16.98 -8.63 -16.26
C CYS A 27 16.18 -7.32 -16.04
N GLY A 28 15.28 -7.30 -15.05
CA GLY A 28 14.55 -6.09 -14.67
C GLY A 28 15.44 -5.06 -13.97
N PHE A 29 16.43 -5.52 -13.21
CA PHE A 29 17.41 -4.67 -12.50
C PHE A 29 18.28 -3.84 -13.45
N LYS A 30 18.38 -4.23 -14.74
CA LYS A 30 18.93 -3.36 -15.79
C LYS A 30 18.38 -1.93 -15.69
N TRP A 31 17.08 -1.76 -15.49
CA TRP A 31 16.48 -0.42 -15.45
C TRP A 31 16.85 0.40 -14.22
N VAL A 32 17.26 -0.25 -13.12
CA VAL A 32 17.88 0.43 -11.98
C VAL A 32 19.26 0.95 -12.38
N THR A 33 20.05 0.14 -13.09
CA THR A 33 21.38 0.58 -13.58
C THR A 33 21.30 1.71 -14.59
N GLU A 34 20.26 1.71 -15.44
CA GLU A 34 19.98 2.79 -16.40
C GLU A 34 19.58 4.09 -15.67
N ALA A 35 18.74 4.01 -14.64
CA ALA A 35 18.40 5.16 -13.80
C ALA A 35 19.66 5.78 -13.18
N LYS A 36 20.56 4.95 -12.64
CA LYS A 36 21.83 5.42 -12.07
C LYS A 36 22.74 6.05 -13.12
N ALA A 37 22.98 5.35 -14.24
CA ALA A 37 23.96 5.74 -15.24
C ALA A 37 23.55 6.97 -16.06
N HIS A 38 22.24 7.13 -16.31
CA HIS A 38 21.74 8.15 -17.24
C HIS A 38 20.85 9.20 -16.59
N ASN A 39 20.19 8.89 -15.47
CA ASN A 39 19.36 9.85 -14.73
C ASN A 39 20.00 10.33 -13.43
N GLY A 40 21.20 9.84 -13.08
CA GLY A 40 21.88 10.20 -11.84
C GLY A 40 21.17 9.70 -10.57
N ALA A 41 20.29 8.69 -10.72
CA ALA A 41 19.47 8.20 -9.63
C ALA A 41 20.30 7.67 -8.45
N LYS A 42 19.79 7.86 -7.23
CA LYS A 42 20.38 7.27 -6.02
C LYS A 42 19.74 5.95 -5.69
N LEU A 43 20.53 4.88 -5.67
CA LEU A 43 20.11 3.54 -5.25
C LEU A 43 20.39 3.36 -3.76
N ILE A 44 19.33 3.17 -3.00
CA ILE A 44 19.34 2.88 -1.58
C ILE A 44 18.99 1.40 -1.39
N VAL A 45 19.77 0.69 -0.58
CA VAL A 45 19.49 -0.69 -0.18
C VAL A 45 19.37 -0.79 1.32
N VAL A 46 18.24 -1.29 1.80
CA VAL A 46 18.03 -1.59 3.22
C VAL A 46 17.73 -3.08 3.35
N ASP A 47 18.70 -3.85 3.83
CA ASP A 47 18.64 -5.32 3.94
C ASP A 47 19.46 -5.76 5.16
N PRO A 48 19.06 -6.83 5.88
CA PRO A 48 19.89 -7.44 6.93
C PRO A 48 21.28 -7.89 6.47
N ARG A 49 21.50 -8.03 5.16
CA ARG A 49 22.73 -8.53 4.56
C ARG A 49 23.26 -7.54 3.53
N PHE A 50 24.58 -7.51 3.39
CA PHE A 50 25.21 -6.86 2.24
C PHE A 50 25.11 -7.78 1.01
N THR A 51 24.09 -7.56 0.17
CA THR A 51 23.76 -8.39 -1.01
C THR A 51 24.48 -7.92 -2.28
N ARG A 52 24.30 -8.64 -3.41
CA ARG A 52 24.78 -8.14 -4.71
C ARG A 52 24.07 -6.86 -5.16
N THR A 53 22.84 -6.62 -4.68
CA THR A 53 22.19 -5.32 -4.89
C THR A 53 22.89 -4.22 -4.07
N ALA A 54 23.24 -4.50 -2.81
CA ALA A 54 23.97 -3.55 -1.96
C ALA A 54 25.35 -3.20 -2.53
N ALA A 55 26.04 -4.16 -3.14
CA ALA A 55 27.36 -3.96 -3.75
C ALA A 55 27.40 -2.89 -4.86
N VAL A 56 26.24 -2.55 -5.45
CA VAL A 56 26.11 -1.50 -6.48
C VAL A 56 25.24 -0.33 -6.03
N SER A 57 24.86 -0.28 -4.75
CA SER A 57 24.09 0.82 -4.15
C SER A 57 24.96 2.04 -3.85
N ASP A 58 24.35 3.21 -3.81
CA ASP A 58 25.00 4.43 -3.33
C ASP A 58 24.97 4.50 -1.80
N LEU A 59 23.93 3.93 -1.19
CA LEU A 59 23.75 3.86 0.25
C LEU A 59 23.19 2.50 0.65
N TYR A 60 23.89 1.82 1.56
CA TYR A 60 23.45 0.60 2.22
C TYR A 60 23.24 0.86 3.70
N ALA A 61 22.12 0.38 4.24
CA ALA A 61 21.87 0.39 5.68
C ALA A 61 21.37 -1.00 6.15
N PRO A 62 21.96 -1.57 7.21
CA PRO A 62 21.48 -2.82 7.76
C PRO A 62 20.16 -2.62 8.51
N LEU A 63 19.31 -3.65 8.54
CA LEU A 63 18.19 -3.74 9.48
C LEU A 63 18.05 -5.15 10.06
N ARG A 64 17.45 -5.26 11.24
CA ARG A 64 17.04 -6.55 11.82
C ARG A 64 15.83 -7.13 11.08
N PRO A 65 15.84 -8.41 10.67
CA PRO A 65 14.67 -9.02 10.03
C PRO A 65 13.41 -8.87 10.89
N GLY A 66 12.33 -8.37 10.30
CA GLY A 66 11.05 -8.16 10.98
C GLY A 66 10.86 -6.75 11.55
N SER A 67 11.88 -5.89 11.62
CA SER A 67 11.75 -4.52 12.14
C SER A 67 11.35 -3.47 11.10
N ASP A 68 10.93 -3.88 9.90
CA ASP A 68 10.64 -2.97 8.77
C ASP A 68 9.60 -1.90 9.08
N ILE A 69 8.57 -2.21 9.88
CA ILE A 69 7.54 -1.24 10.30
C ILE A 69 8.17 -0.12 11.12
N ALA A 70 9.14 -0.43 11.99
CA ALA A 70 9.79 0.59 12.79
C ALA A 70 10.61 1.53 11.90
N PHE A 71 11.37 0.98 10.95
CA PHE A 71 12.13 1.76 9.98
C PHE A 71 11.21 2.66 9.12
N LEU A 72 10.21 2.07 8.45
CA LEU A 72 9.30 2.81 7.57
C LEU A 72 8.42 3.79 8.36
N GLY A 73 8.00 3.43 9.57
CA GLY A 73 7.29 4.32 10.48
C GLY A 73 8.15 5.51 10.90
N GLY A 74 9.46 5.31 11.07
CA GLY A 74 10.40 6.39 11.28
C GLY A 74 10.52 7.31 10.07
N VAL A 75 10.52 6.76 8.84
CA VAL A 75 10.50 7.59 7.62
C VAL A 75 9.23 8.43 7.57
N ILE A 76 8.06 7.83 7.85
CA ILE A 76 6.78 8.56 7.90
C ILE A 76 6.85 9.70 8.94
N ASN A 77 7.33 9.40 10.14
CA ASN A 77 7.52 10.41 11.19
C ASN A 77 8.45 11.54 10.73
N TYR A 78 9.61 11.20 10.16
CA TYR A 78 10.55 12.18 9.63
C TYR A 78 9.90 13.10 8.58
N LEU A 79 9.19 12.54 7.60
CA LEU A 79 8.54 13.32 6.55
C LEU A 79 7.49 14.26 7.13
N LEU A 80 6.65 13.77 8.05
CA LEU A 80 5.58 14.55 8.65
C LEU A 80 6.10 15.64 9.61
N SER A 81 7.10 15.34 10.44
CA SER A 81 7.66 16.29 11.41
C SER A 81 8.53 17.38 10.78
N ASN A 82 9.09 17.13 9.58
CA ASN A 82 9.93 18.10 8.86
C ASN A 82 9.22 18.77 7.67
N ASP A 83 7.90 18.59 7.57
CA ASP A 83 7.06 19.08 6.47
C ASP A 83 7.62 18.73 5.08
N LYS A 84 8.13 17.50 4.93
CA LYS A 84 8.66 16.94 3.69
C LYS A 84 7.62 16.07 3.00
N ILE A 85 6.46 16.67 2.75
CA ILE A 85 5.34 16.03 2.05
C ILE A 85 4.91 16.90 0.87
N PHE A 86 4.39 16.28 -0.18
CA PHE A 86 3.86 17.03 -1.32
C PHE A 86 2.41 17.43 -1.05
N HIS A 87 2.22 18.57 -0.40
CA HIS A 87 0.92 19.05 0.09
C HIS A 87 -0.21 19.02 -0.96
N ASP A 88 0.02 19.54 -2.16
CA ASP A 88 -1.01 19.58 -3.22
C ASP A 88 -1.47 18.17 -3.58
N TYR A 89 -0.53 17.24 -3.74
CA TYR A 89 -0.84 15.84 -4.01
C TYR A 89 -1.61 15.20 -2.83
N VAL A 90 -1.11 15.40 -1.61
CA VAL A 90 -1.70 14.82 -0.40
C VAL A 90 -3.15 15.28 -0.23
N MET A 91 -3.41 16.57 -0.43
CA MET A 91 -4.75 17.13 -0.31
C MET A 91 -5.69 16.70 -1.44
N ALA A 92 -5.20 16.60 -2.67
CA ALA A 92 -6.04 16.29 -3.83
C ALA A 92 -6.35 14.79 -3.97
N TYR A 93 -5.40 13.91 -3.63
CA TYR A 93 -5.41 12.51 -4.08
C TYR A 93 -5.34 11.48 -2.95
N THR A 94 -5.35 11.94 -1.70
CA THR A 94 -5.42 11.04 -0.53
C THR A 94 -6.65 11.34 0.30
N ASN A 95 -6.87 10.52 1.33
CA ASN A 95 -7.91 10.74 2.31
C ASN A 95 -7.47 11.64 3.48
N ALA A 96 -6.38 12.40 3.36
CA ALA A 96 -5.79 13.22 4.43
C ALA A 96 -6.82 14.10 5.19
N SER A 97 -7.77 14.68 4.46
CA SER A 97 -8.81 15.57 5.00
C SER A 97 -10.02 14.84 5.59
N PHE A 98 -10.17 13.52 5.38
CA PHE A 98 -11.35 12.79 5.82
C PHE A 98 -11.39 12.71 7.35
N LEU A 99 -12.58 12.88 7.94
CA LEU A 99 -12.77 12.83 9.40
C LEU A 99 -13.05 11.39 9.84
N VAL A 100 -12.29 10.89 10.81
CA VAL A 100 -12.45 9.53 11.36
C VAL A 100 -13.40 9.56 12.55
N LYS A 101 -14.36 8.62 12.57
CA LYS A 101 -15.39 8.48 13.62
C LYS A 101 -14.79 8.56 15.02
N GLU A 102 -15.47 9.24 15.93
CA GLU A 102 -15.17 9.16 17.35
C GLU A 102 -15.12 7.70 17.84
N GLY A 103 -14.27 7.43 18.84
CA GLY A 103 -14.00 6.09 19.34
C GLY A 103 -12.89 5.33 18.58
N PHE A 104 -12.46 5.78 17.40
CA PHE A 104 -11.17 5.32 16.86
C PHE A 104 -10.03 5.87 17.72
N GLY A 105 -9.16 4.98 18.18
CA GLY A 105 -8.00 5.30 18.99
C GLY A 105 -6.97 4.18 18.97
N PHE A 106 -5.80 4.46 19.55
CA PHE A 106 -4.71 3.51 19.71
C PHE A 106 -4.01 3.79 21.04
N GLU A 107 -3.84 2.75 21.84
CA GLU A 107 -3.17 2.83 23.15
C GLU A 107 -2.43 1.52 23.40
N ASP A 108 -1.20 1.60 23.91
CA ASP A 108 -0.37 0.45 24.32
C ASP A 108 -0.29 -0.72 23.32
N GLY A 109 -0.19 -0.40 22.03
CA GLY A 109 -0.04 -1.41 20.97
C GLY A 109 -1.36 -1.96 20.41
N LEU A 110 -2.50 -1.51 20.93
CA LEU A 110 -3.82 -1.98 20.53
C LEU A 110 -4.66 -0.81 20.01
N PHE A 111 -5.31 -1.02 18.86
CA PHE A 111 -6.37 -0.13 18.41
C PHE A 111 -7.65 -0.31 19.24
N SER A 112 -8.56 0.65 19.16
CA SER A 112 -9.88 0.53 19.77
C SER A 112 -10.64 -0.69 19.24
N GLY A 113 -11.49 -1.28 20.09
CA GLY A 113 -12.31 -2.45 19.73
C GLY A 113 -11.62 -3.80 19.86
N TYR A 114 -10.43 -3.90 20.48
CA TYR A 114 -9.75 -5.18 20.70
C TYR A 114 -10.53 -6.09 21.67
N ASN A 115 -10.80 -7.31 21.25
CA ASN A 115 -11.32 -8.38 22.11
C ASN A 115 -10.19 -9.38 22.40
N ALA A 116 -9.74 -9.45 23.65
CA ALA A 116 -8.61 -10.28 24.07
C ALA A 116 -8.87 -11.79 23.96
N GLU A 117 -10.10 -12.25 24.22
CA GLU A 117 -10.48 -13.66 24.15
C GLU A 117 -10.46 -14.18 22.72
N LYS A 118 -11.07 -13.42 21.79
CA LYS A 118 -11.17 -13.77 20.38
C LYS A 118 -9.92 -13.40 19.59
N ARG A 119 -9.05 -12.55 20.16
CA ARG A 119 -7.89 -11.96 19.49
C ARG A 119 -8.27 -11.30 18.16
N SER A 120 -9.38 -10.57 18.18
CA SER A 120 -9.98 -9.91 17.02
C SER A 120 -10.35 -8.46 17.36
N TYR A 121 -10.60 -7.65 16.35
CA TYR A 121 -11.08 -6.28 16.52
C TYR A 121 -12.53 -6.14 16.08
N ASP A 122 -13.32 -5.41 16.87
CA ASP A 122 -14.50 -4.70 16.39
C ASP A 122 -14.03 -3.41 15.70
N THR A 123 -14.17 -3.36 14.38
CA THR A 123 -13.69 -2.25 13.56
C THR A 123 -14.78 -1.23 13.25
N SER A 124 -15.91 -1.23 13.97
CA SER A 124 -17.04 -0.32 13.75
C SER A 124 -16.67 1.17 13.86
N THR A 125 -15.66 1.49 14.66
CA THR A 125 -15.12 2.85 14.81
C THR A 125 -14.02 3.18 13.80
N TRP A 126 -13.50 2.20 13.05
CA TRP A 126 -12.38 2.39 12.11
C TRP A 126 -12.88 2.83 10.74
N ASP A 127 -13.66 3.90 10.75
CA ASP A 127 -14.43 4.35 9.59
C ASP A 127 -14.55 5.87 9.62
N TYR A 128 -15.04 6.46 8.54
CA TYR A 128 -15.22 7.90 8.46
C TYR A 128 -16.51 8.35 9.12
N GLU A 129 -16.53 9.60 9.58
CA GLU A 129 -17.81 10.27 9.81
C GLU A 129 -18.52 10.47 8.47
N TYR A 130 -19.85 10.31 8.48
CA TYR A 130 -20.68 10.48 7.30
C TYR A 130 -21.70 11.59 7.51
N GLU A 131 -21.98 12.34 6.45
CA GLU A 131 -23.11 13.25 6.37
C GLU A 131 -24.43 12.46 6.21
N ALA A 132 -25.56 13.14 6.38
CA ALA A 132 -26.89 12.53 6.27
C ALA A 132 -27.18 11.91 4.88
N ASP A 133 -26.50 12.40 3.85
CA ASP A 133 -26.61 11.90 2.47
C ASP A 133 -25.70 10.69 2.19
N GLY A 134 -24.92 10.24 3.17
CA GLY A 134 -24.00 9.11 3.07
C GLY A 134 -22.61 9.45 2.51
N ASN A 135 -22.28 10.72 2.28
CA ASN A 135 -20.93 11.15 1.92
C ASN A 135 -20.02 11.24 3.15
N ALA A 136 -18.75 10.83 3.02
CA ALA A 136 -17.76 10.99 4.08
C ALA A 136 -17.47 12.48 4.33
N LYS A 137 -17.41 12.86 5.61
CA LYS A 137 -17.06 14.21 6.05
C LYS A 137 -15.57 14.48 5.83
N THR A 138 -15.25 15.72 5.49
CA THR A 138 -13.87 16.16 5.24
C THR A 138 -13.62 17.53 5.85
N ASP A 139 -12.42 17.75 6.37
CA ASP A 139 -11.90 19.05 6.74
C ASP A 139 -10.72 19.43 5.83
N PRO A 140 -10.95 20.26 4.78
CA PRO A 140 -9.90 20.71 3.87
C PRO A 140 -8.84 21.60 4.53
N THR A 141 -9.12 22.17 5.71
CA THR A 141 -8.17 23.03 6.44
C THR A 141 -7.16 22.23 7.27
N LEU A 142 -7.42 20.93 7.45
CA LEU A 142 -6.63 20.00 8.27
C LEU A 142 -6.46 20.46 9.73
N GLN A 143 -7.36 21.31 10.25
CA GLN A 143 -7.31 21.77 11.63
C GLN A 143 -7.96 20.79 12.60
N SER A 144 -8.89 19.96 12.13
CA SER A 144 -9.54 18.95 12.95
C SER A 144 -8.51 17.93 13.45
N PRO A 145 -8.46 17.63 14.75
CA PRO A 145 -7.59 16.58 15.29
C PRO A 145 -8.00 15.19 14.80
N ARG A 146 -9.21 15.04 14.23
CA ARG A 146 -9.76 13.78 13.71
C ARG A 146 -9.59 13.61 12.21
N CYS A 147 -8.98 14.56 11.50
CA CYS A 147 -8.64 14.32 10.11
C CYS A 147 -7.55 13.23 10.02
N VAL A 148 -7.58 12.42 8.96
CA VAL A 148 -6.66 11.30 8.78
C VAL A 148 -5.20 11.73 8.92
N LEU A 149 -4.82 12.89 8.37
CA LEU A 149 -3.42 13.36 8.44
C LEU A 149 -2.97 13.64 9.87
N ASN A 150 -3.82 14.22 10.72
CA ASN A 150 -3.46 14.54 12.10
C ASN A 150 -3.40 13.28 12.97
N LEU A 151 -4.31 12.33 12.77
CA LEU A 151 -4.23 11.01 13.42
C LEU A 151 -3.00 10.22 12.95
N LEU A 152 -2.59 10.37 11.68
CA LEU A 152 -1.37 9.79 11.15
C LEU A 152 -0.13 10.39 11.84
N LYS A 153 -0.06 11.72 11.96
CA LYS A 153 1.03 12.41 12.69
C LYS A 153 1.15 11.90 14.12
N ASP A 154 0.03 11.82 14.84
CA ASP A 154 0.00 11.30 16.21
C ASP A 154 0.49 9.84 16.28
N HIS A 155 -0.04 8.96 15.42
CA HIS A 155 0.33 7.55 15.41
C HIS A 155 1.84 7.31 15.14
N TYR A 156 2.44 8.10 14.24
CA TYR A 156 3.84 7.90 13.85
C TYR A 156 4.84 8.70 14.69
N SER A 157 4.40 9.64 15.53
CA SER A 157 5.25 10.46 16.42
C SER A 157 6.25 9.64 17.27
N ARG A 158 5.85 8.43 17.66
CA ARG A 158 6.63 7.51 18.51
C ARG A 158 7.84 6.88 17.81
N TYR A 159 7.89 6.91 16.49
CA TYR A 159 8.96 6.30 15.70
C TYR A 159 10.10 7.30 15.49
N THR A 160 10.79 7.66 16.57
CA THR A 160 11.95 8.56 16.49
C THR A 160 13.16 7.85 15.88
N PRO A 161 14.19 8.58 15.39
CA PRO A 161 15.43 7.97 14.92
C PRO A 161 16.10 7.06 15.97
N GLU A 162 16.01 7.40 17.26
CA GLU A 162 16.51 6.57 18.36
C GLU A 162 15.71 5.28 18.52
N MET A 163 14.38 5.34 18.37
CA MET A 163 13.53 4.15 18.38
C MET A 163 13.84 3.24 17.19
N VAL A 164 14.09 3.82 16.01
CA VAL A 164 14.53 3.09 14.81
C VAL A 164 15.87 2.42 15.06
N GLU A 165 16.88 3.13 15.55
CA GLU A 165 18.20 2.58 15.84
C GLU A 165 18.11 1.43 16.85
N LYS A 166 17.41 1.63 17.96
CA LYS A 166 17.20 0.61 19.00
C LYS A 166 16.48 -0.63 18.46
N THR A 167 15.45 -0.45 17.62
CA THR A 167 14.57 -1.55 17.18
C THR A 167 15.10 -2.26 15.94
N CYS A 168 15.73 -1.53 15.03
CA CYS A 168 16.21 -2.05 13.75
C CYS A 168 17.69 -2.42 13.79
N GLY A 169 18.48 -1.82 14.70
CA GLY A 169 19.94 -1.89 14.65
C GLY A 169 20.55 -1.09 13.49
N THR A 170 19.74 -0.29 12.80
CA THR A 170 20.21 0.63 11.75
C THR A 170 20.87 1.83 12.42
N PRO A 171 22.14 2.17 12.11
CA PRO A 171 22.78 3.38 12.63
C PRO A 171 21.93 4.62 12.34
N LYS A 172 21.74 5.47 13.36
CA LYS A 172 20.88 6.66 13.27
C LYS A 172 21.28 7.60 12.13
N ASP A 173 22.57 7.80 11.93
CA ASP A 173 23.12 8.65 10.87
C ASP A 173 22.77 8.12 9.47
N GLN A 174 22.91 6.81 9.23
CA GLN A 174 22.52 6.18 7.98
C GLN A 174 21.01 6.27 7.74
N PHE A 175 20.20 6.05 8.78
CA PHE A 175 18.76 6.22 8.70
C PHE A 175 18.37 7.65 8.30
N LEU A 176 18.99 8.67 8.91
CA LEU A 176 18.72 10.07 8.58
C LEU A 176 19.14 10.42 7.14
N GLN A 177 20.29 9.92 6.66
CA GLN A 177 20.70 10.08 5.26
C GLN A 177 19.68 9.49 4.28
N ILE A 178 19.11 8.32 4.59
CA ILE A 178 18.04 7.72 3.79
C ILE A 178 16.80 8.61 3.79
N CYS A 179 16.38 9.09 4.96
CA CYS A 179 15.23 9.99 5.10
C CYS A 179 15.41 11.28 4.29
N GLU A 180 16.59 11.88 4.32
CA GLU A 180 16.93 13.07 3.53
C GLU A 180 16.81 12.82 2.03
N LEU A 181 17.36 11.71 1.53
CA LEU A 181 17.26 11.32 0.11
C LEU A 181 15.80 11.10 -0.31
N ILE A 182 15.03 10.36 0.50
CA ILE A 182 13.60 10.10 0.25
C ILE A 182 12.83 11.44 0.18
N ALA A 183 13.07 12.34 1.12
CA ALA A 183 12.44 13.66 1.20
C ALA A 183 12.70 14.54 -0.04
N THR A 184 13.78 14.32 -0.78
CA THR A 184 14.04 15.06 -2.03
C THR A 184 13.01 14.80 -3.14
N THR A 185 12.15 13.80 -2.98
CA THR A 185 11.11 13.42 -3.94
C THR A 185 9.72 13.96 -3.58
N ALA A 186 9.59 14.72 -2.49
CA ALA A 186 8.32 15.27 -2.02
C ALA A 186 7.91 16.60 -2.70
N ASN A 187 8.02 16.71 -4.03
CA ASN A 187 7.85 18.00 -4.72
C ASN A 187 7.25 17.93 -6.14
N GLY A 188 6.91 16.74 -6.64
CA GLY A 188 6.34 16.56 -7.98
C GLY A 188 7.33 16.73 -9.14
N ALA A 189 8.56 17.19 -8.91
CA ALA A 189 9.62 17.30 -9.91
C ALA A 189 10.55 16.09 -9.91
N LYS A 190 10.72 15.43 -8.75
CA LYS A 190 11.50 14.20 -8.59
C LYS A 190 10.61 13.06 -8.12
N SER A 191 11.01 11.84 -8.47
CA SER A 191 10.27 10.63 -8.12
C SER A 191 11.13 9.59 -7.41
N MET A 192 10.53 8.91 -6.44
CA MET A 192 11.10 7.69 -5.87
C MET A 192 10.29 6.48 -6.30
N THR A 193 10.97 5.41 -6.70
CA THR A 193 10.36 4.09 -6.86
C THR A 193 10.82 3.13 -5.75
N SER A 194 9.88 2.35 -5.21
CA SER A 194 10.16 1.29 -4.24
C SER A 194 10.11 -0.08 -4.92
N LEU A 195 11.18 -0.86 -4.78
CA LEU A 195 11.30 -2.24 -5.26
C LEU A 195 11.34 -3.19 -4.06
N TYR A 196 10.32 -4.04 -3.94
CA TYR A 196 10.26 -5.05 -2.88
C TYR A 196 9.65 -6.36 -3.37
N ALA A 197 9.86 -7.43 -2.60
CA ALA A 197 9.21 -8.72 -2.79
C ALA A 197 9.02 -9.43 -1.43
N LEU A 198 9.69 -10.56 -1.25
CA LEU A 198 9.46 -11.50 -0.14
C LEU A 198 9.93 -11.00 1.23
N GLY A 199 10.94 -10.13 1.25
CA GLY A 199 11.49 -9.59 2.50
C GLY A 199 10.45 -8.80 3.31
N TRP A 200 9.40 -8.29 2.66
CA TRP A 200 8.26 -7.67 3.34
C TRP A 200 7.02 -8.56 3.47
N THR A 201 6.78 -9.50 2.56
CA THR A 201 5.50 -10.24 2.53
C THR A 201 5.46 -11.44 3.48
N GLN A 202 6.61 -12.06 3.78
CA GLN A 202 6.66 -13.30 4.56
C GLN A 202 6.76 -13.05 6.07
N HIS A 203 5.85 -12.24 6.60
CA HIS A 203 5.73 -11.91 8.02
C HIS A 203 4.26 -11.92 8.43
N SER A 204 3.96 -12.17 9.72
CA SER A 204 2.60 -12.01 10.27
C SER A 204 2.03 -10.59 10.06
N LYS A 205 2.93 -9.61 9.96
CA LYS A 205 2.68 -8.19 9.70
C LYS A 205 2.98 -7.75 8.26
N GLY A 206 3.08 -8.69 7.32
CA GLY A 206 3.61 -8.41 5.98
C GLY A 206 2.79 -7.37 5.20
N SER A 207 1.45 -7.42 5.31
CA SER A 207 0.56 -6.40 4.74
C SER A 207 0.82 -5.01 5.31
N GLN A 208 1.19 -4.91 6.60
CA GLN A 208 1.48 -3.65 7.26
C GLN A 208 2.84 -3.07 6.87
N ASN A 209 3.84 -3.89 6.54
CA ASN A 209 5.08 -3.39 5.91
C ASN A 209 4.76 -2.61 4.63
N ILE A 210 3.96 -3.22 3.77
CA ILE A 210 3.62 -2.68 2.45
C ILE A 210 2.74 -1.44 2.60
N ARG A 211 1.81 -1.43 3.57
CA ARG A 211 0.99 -0.26 3.89
C ARG A 211 1.84 0.95 4.28
N ASN A 212 2.88 0.77 5.09
CA ASN A 212 3.79 1.87 5.44
C ASN A 212 4.50 2.45 4.21
N MET A 213 5.02 1.59 3.31
CA MET A 213 5.61 2.08 2.07
C MET A 213 4.59 2.79 1.17
N ALA A 214 3.34 2.31 1.14
CA ALA A 214 2.29 2.99 0.41
C ALA A 214 1.96 4.38 0.97
N ILE A 215 1.93 4.52 2.30
CA ILE A 215 1.78 5.82 2.97
C ILE A 215 2.93 6.75 2.55
N ILE A 216 4.18 6.28 2.62
CA ILE A 216 5.35 7.07 2.19
C ILE A 216 5.19 7.54 0.73
N GLN A 217 4.87 6.66 -0.21
CA GLN A 217 4.70 7.06 -1.62
C GLN A 217 3.56 8.06 -1.83
N LEU A 218 2.47 7.96 -1.05
CA LEU A 218 1.37 8.92 -1.10
C LEU A 218 1.76 10.28 -0.51
N LEU A 219 2.51 10.31 0.60
CA LEU A 219 3.01 11.54 1.20
C LEU A 219 4.00 12.27 0.29
N LEU A 220 4.79 11.53 -0.49
CA LEU A 220 5.74 12.09 -1.45
C LEU A 220 5.08 12.48 -2.79
N GLY A 221 3.86 11.98 -3.06
CA GLY A 221 3.20 12.16 -4.36
C GLY A 221 3.80 11.34 -5.50
N ASN A 222 4.38 10.18 -5.19
CA ASN A 222 5.09 9.33 -6.14
C ASN A 222 4.21 8.25 -6.79
N ILE A 223 2.90 8.17 -6.49
CA ILE A 223 2.01 7.19 -7.12
C ILE A 223 1.46 7.75 -8.45
N GLY A 224 1.55 6.96 -9.52
CA GLY A 224 1.00 7.32 -10.83
C GLY A 224 1.92 8.20 -11.69
N VAL A 225 3.15 8.45 -11.26
CA VAL A 225 4.15 9.22 -12.01
C VAL A 225 5.24 8.32 -12.60
N PRO A 226 5.87 8.69 -13.73
CA PRO A 226 7.04 7.99 -14.27
C PRO A 226 8.19 7.96 -13.25
N GLY A 227 8.87 6.82 -13.12
CA GLY A 227 9.98 6.66 -12.18
C GLY A 227 9.56 6.55 -10.71
N GLY A 228 8.24 6.59 -10.45
CA GLY A 228 7.66 6.51 -9.13
C GLY A 228 7.16 5.11 -8.76
N GLY A 229 6.12 5.10 -7.93
CA GLY A 229 5.29 3.95 -7.68
C GLY A 229 5.86 2.94 -6.69
N ILE A 230 5.02 1.95 -6.43
CA ILE A 230 5.32 0.76 -5.64
C ILE A 230 5.49 -0.41 -6.61
N ASN A 231 6.74 -0.76 -6.89
CA ASN A 231 7.10 -1.88 -7.73
C ASN A 231 7.24 -3.15 -6.87
N ALA A 232 6.08 -3.71 -6.50
CA ALA A 232 5.97 -5.05 -5.94
C ALA A 232 6.38 -6.10 -6.98
N LEU A 233 7.60 -6.62 -6.88
CA LEU A 233 8.24 -7.48 -7.87
C LEU A 233 7.72 -8.92 -7.71
N ARG A 234 7.13 -9.46 -8.76
CA ARG A 234 6.49 -10.79 -8.73
C ARG A 234 7.54 -11.90 -8.91
N GLY A 235 7.27 -13.06 -8.33
CA GLY A 235 8.17 -14.21 -8.34
C GLY A 235 8.04 -15.05 -9.62
N HIS A 236 7.28 -16.14 -9.57
CA HIS A 236 7.05 -16.99 -10.74
C HIS A 236 6.55 -16.19 -11.96
N ALA A 237 6.98 -16.61 -13.15
CA ALA A 237 6.73 -15.93 -14.42
C ALA A 237 5.26 -15.54 -14.66
N ASN A 238 4.32 -16.36 -14.19
CA ASN A 238 2.88 -16.11 -14.33
C ASN A 238 2.12 -16.09 -12.99
N VAL A 239 2.79 -15.79 -11.86
CA VAL A 239 2.06 -15.68 -10.57
C VAL A 239 0.98 -14.59 -10.60
N GLN A 240 1.23 -13.53 -11.39
CA GLN A 240 0.25 -12.49 -11.66
C GLN A 240 -1.00 -13.08 -12.35
N GLY A 241 -0.83 -13.79 -13.47
CA GLY A 241 -1.96 -14.42 -14.16
C GLY A 241 -2.68 -15.46 -13.30
N ILE A 242 -1.97 -16.28 -12.52
CA ILE A 242 -2.57 -17.25 -11.59
C ILE A 242 -3.46 -16.53 -10.55
N THR A 243 -3.01 -15.37 -10.06
CA THR A 243 -3.82 -14.53 -9.16
C THR A 243 -5.00 -13.90 -9.91
N ASP A 244 -4.80 -13.42 -11.14
CA ASP A 244 -5.86 -12.84 -11.96
C ASP A 244 -6.96 -13.87 -12.30
N PHE A 245 -6.59 -15.13 -12.51
CA PHE A 245 -7.50 -16.27 -12.69
C PHE A 245 -8.14 -16.77 -11.39
N GLY A 246 -7.79 -16.19 -10.24
CA GLY A 246 -8.42 -16.55 -8.96
C GLY A 246 -8.09 -17.97 -8.49
N LEU A 247 -6.91 -18.51 -8.82
CA LEU A 247 -6.49 -19.86 -8.41
C LEU A 247 -6.02 -19.90 -6.94
N PHE A 248 -6.83 -19.35 -6.04
CA PHE A 248 -6.65 -19.38 -4.58
C PHE A 248 -8.02 -19.38 -3.90
N SER A 249 -8.10 -20.05 -2.75
CA SER A 249 -9.36 -20.48 -2.10
C SER A 249 -10.54 -19.48 -2.10
N PRO A 250 -10.38 -18.20 -1.71
CA PRO A 250 -11.50 -17.28 -1.59
C PRO A 250 -11.93 -16.59 -2.90
N SER A 251 -11.37 -16.95 -4.07
CA SER A 251 -11.50 -16.13 -5.27
C SER A 251 -12.01 -16.87 -6.50
N VAL A 252 -12.58 -16.07 -7.42
CA VAL A 252 -12.87 -16.43 -8.80
C VAL A 252 -12.14 -15.43 -9.72
N PRO A 253 -12.01 -15.73 -11.04
CA PRO A 253 -11.31 -14.85 -11.98
C PRO A 253 -11.73 -13.37 -11.88
N GLY A 254 -10.75 -12.48 -12.08
CA GLY A 254 -10.97 -11.04 -12.07
C GLY A 254 -11.12 -10.43 -10.68
N TYR A 255 -10.43 -10.98 -9.68
CA TYR A 255 -10.44 -10.48 -8.28
C TYR A 255 -11.83 -10.50 -7.62
N MET A 256 -12.76 -11.29 -8.16
CA MET A 256 -14.07 -11.51 -7.55
C MET A 256 -13.97 -12.57 -6.46
N ALA A 257 -14.92 -12.57 -5.52
CA ALA A 257 -14.89 -13.46 -4.36
C ALA A 257 -15.74 -14.69 -4.63
N MET A 258 -15.35 -15.84 -4.08
CA MET A 258 -16.23 -16.99 -4.00
C MET A 258 -17.45 -16.65 -3.11
N PRO A 259 -18.66 -17.15 -3.45
CA PRO A 259 -19.82 -17.03 -2.57
C PRO A 259 -19.62 -17.79 -1.26
N LYS A 260 -20.16 -17.24 -0.17
CA LYS A 260 -20.21 -17.93 1.14
C LYS A 260 -21.47 -18.78 1.25
N SER A 261 -21.44 -19.78 2.12
CA SER A 261 -22.63 -20.61 2.43
C SER A 261 -23.82 -19.80 2.96
N SER A 262 -23.57 -18.64 3.58
CA SER A 262 -24.61 -17.72 4.03
C SER A 262 -25.24 -16.88 2.91
N GLU A 263 -24.69 -16.91 1.69
CA GLU A 263 -25.11 -16.13 0.53
C GLU A 263 -25.88 -17.04 -0.43
N ALA A 264 -27.08 -17.48 -0.03
CA ALA A 264 -27.85 -18.54 -0.70
C ALA A 264 -28.41 -18.16 -2.08
N THR A 265 -28.52 -16.86 -2.36
CA THR A 265 -28.98 -16.35 -3.66
C THR A 265 -27.96 -15.37 -4.25
N LEU A 266 -28.05 -15.16 -5.57
CA LEU A 266 -27.20 -14.18 -6.25
C LEU A 266 -27.36 -12.78 -5.65
N GLU A 267 -28.57 -12.41 -5.24
CA GLU A 267 -28.80 -11.11 -4.60
C GLU A 267 -28.18 -11.05 -3.20
N ASP A 268 -28.21 -12.13 -2.41
CA ASP A 268 -27.52 -12.17 -1.12
C ASP A 268 -26.01 -12.01 -1.26
N TYR A 269 -25.44 -12.66 -2.28
CA TYR A 269 -24.03 -12.49 -2.65
C TYR A 269 -23.71 -11.05 -3.09
N LEU A 270 -24.57 -10.42 -3.88
CA LEU A 270 -24.31 -9.07 -4.39
C LEU A 270 -24.51 -7.97 -3.35
N LYS A 271 -25.34 -8.16 -2.31
CA LYS A 271 -25.60 -7.16 -1.26
C LYS A 271 -24.32 -6.64 -0.60
N THR A 272 -23.37 -7.52 -0.29
CA THR A 272 -22.10 -7.15 0.36
C THR A 272 -21.04 -6.64 -0.62
N ARG A 273 -21.35 -6.62 -1.92
CA ARG A 273 -20.47 -6.22 -3.03
C ARG A 273 -21.09 -5.10 -3.87
N ALA A 274 -22.11 -4.42 -3.33
CA ALA A 274 -22.71 -3.23 -3.91
C ALA A 274 -21.87 -2.00 -3.54
N PHE A 275 -20.68 -1.89 -4.14
CA PHE A 275 -19.74 -0.80 -3.86
C PHE A 275 -20.32 0.55 -4.31
N LYS A 276 -20.55 1.44 -3.36
CA LYS A 276 -21.02 2.80 -3.62
C LYS A 276 -19.89 3.80 -3.38
N PRO A 277 -19.82 4.88 -4.18
CA PRO A 277 -18.90 5.96 -3.89
C PRO A 277 -19.27 6.60 -2.54
N ILE A 278 -18.26 6.96 -1.75
CA ILE A 278 -18.43 7.65 -0.45
C ILE A 278 -18.27 9.17 -0.57
N ARG A 279 -18.15 9.68 -1.79
CA ARG A 279 -18.02 11.09 -2.16
C ARG A 279 -18.64 11.30 -3.55
N PRO A 280 -19.06 12.53 -3.90
CA PRO A 280 -19.51 12.83 -5.26
C PRO A 280 -18.39 12.71 -6.30
N ASN A 281 -18.78 12.56 -7.57
CA ASN A 281 -17.89 12.56 -8.74
C ASN A 281 -16.78 11.49 -8.72
N GLN A 282 -17.03 10.35 -8.08
CA GLN A 282 -16.08 9.23 -8.03
C GLN A 282 -16.45 8.16 -9.06
N MET A 283 -15.45 7.66 -9.78
CA MET A 283 -15.64 6.55 -10.73
C MET A 283 -16.12 5.28 -10.04
N SER A 284 -15.61 4.99 -8.84
CA SER A 284 -15.93 3.80 -8.02
C SER A 284 -16.15 2.54 -8.88
N PHE A 285 -15.15 2.15 -9.69
CA PHE A 285 -15.38 1.25 -10.83
C PHE A 285 -15.97 -0.11 -10.44
N TRP A 286 -15.69 -0.58 -9.22
CA TRP A 286 -16.26 -1.79 -8.63
C TRP A 286 -17.78 -1.74 -8.44
N GLN A 287 -18.44 -0.59 -8.56
CA GLN A 287 -19.91 -0.52 -8.66
C GLN A 287 -20.48 -1.38 -9.82
N ASN A 288 -19.63 -1.76 -10.79
CA ASN A 288 -19.96 -2.66 -11.89
C ASN A 288 -19.87 -4.15 -11.53
N TYR A 289 -19.64 -4.53 -10.26
CA TYR A 289 -19.39 -5.91 -9.82
C TYR A 289 -20.38 -6.94 -10.39
N ARG A 290 -21.68 -6.64 -10.36
CA ARG A 290 -22.73 -7.51 -10.91
C ARG A 290 -22.47 -7.87 -12.37
N LYS A 291 -22.05 -6.90 -13.19
CA LYS A 291 -21.79 -7.10 -14.63
C LYS A 291 -20.66 -8.11 -14.81
N PHE A 292 -19.59 -7.97 -14.02
CA PHE A 292 -18.44 -8.88 -14.07
C PHE A 292 -18.85 -10.30 -13.65
N PHE A 293 -19.57 -10.42 -12.53
CA PHE A 293 -19.92 -11.72 -11.97
C PHE A 293 -20.94 -12.49 -12.83
N VAL A 294 -21.98 -11.81 -13.35
CA VAL A 294 -22.93 -12.44 -14.27
C VAL A 294 -22.24 -12.85 -15.58
N SER A 295 -21.30 -12.04 -16.09
CA SER A 295 -20.53 -12.41 -17.29
C SER A 295 -19.64 -13.63 -17.03
N PHE A 296 -19.05 -13.73 -15.84
CA PHE A 296 -18.29 -14.90 -15.42
C PHE A 296 -19.17 -16.17 -15.35
N LEU A 297 -20.34 -16.09 -14.72
CA LEU A 297 -21.27 -17.23 -14.66
C LEU A 297 -21.72 -17.69 -16.06
N LYS A 298 -21.99 -16.74 -16.96
CA LYS A 298 -22.29 -17.04 -18.36
C LYS A 298 -21.12 -17.67 -19.10
N ALA A 299 -19.88 -17.26 -18.81
CA ALA A 299 -18.70 -17.90 -19.37
C ALA A 299 -18.53 -19.35 -18.88
N MET A 300 -18.92 -19.64 -17.64
CA MET A 300 -18.82 -20.98 -17.05
C MET A 300 -19.93 -21.93 -17.52
N TYR A 301 -21.17 -21.45 -17.60
CA TYR A 301 -22.33 -22.32 -17.84
C TYR A 301 -23.00 -22.12 -19.21
N GLY A 302 -22.54 -21.15 -20.00
CA GLY A 302 -23.03 -20.88 -21.35
C GLY A 302 -24.54 -20.67 -21.39
N LYS A 303 -25.22 -21.42 -22.26
CA LYS A 303 -26.68 -21.37 -22.44
C LYS A 303 -27.48 -21.76 -21.19
N ASN A 304 -26.85 -22.44 -20.22
CA ASN A 304 -27.50 -22.86 -18.98
C ASN A 304 -27.52 -21.76 -17.92
N ALA A 305 -26.79 -20.65 -18.10
CA ALA A 305 -26.87 -19.48 -17.22
C ALA A 305 -27.99 -18.53 -17.68
N THR A 306 -29.21 -18.74 -17.20
CA THR A 306 -30.39 -17.93 -17.54
C THR A 306 -30.81 -17.03 -16.38
N ALA A 307 -31.70 -16.07 -16.60
CA ALA A 307 -32.16 -15.20 -15.51
C ALA A 307 -32.99 -16.00 -14.47
N GLU A 308 -33.75 -16.98 -14.94
CA GLU A 308 -34.68 -17.79 -14.15
C GLU A 308 -33.94 -18.65 -13.10
N ASN A 309 -32.75 -19.15 -13.42
CA ASN A 309 -31.90 -19.92 -12.50
C ASN A 309 -30.77 -19.10 -11.88
N GLN A 310 -30.91 -17.76 -11.86
CA GLN A 310 -29.90 -16.85 -11.32
C GLN A 310 -28.50 -17.05 -11.95
N PHE A 311 -28.46 -17.33 -13.25
CA PHE A 311 -27.27 -17.59 -14.03
C PHE A 311 -26.47 -18.83 -13.59
N GLY A 312 -27.13 -19.82 -12.97
CA GLY A 312 -26.47 -21.01 -12.41
C GLY A 312 -25.78 -20.76 -11.07
N PHE A 313 -26.21 -19.70 -10.35
CA PHE A 313 -25.78 -19.44 -8.98
C PHE A 313 -26.49 -20.36 -7.97
N GLY A 314 -27.80 -20.58 -8.19
CA GLY A 314 -28.66 -21.42 -7.36
C GLY A 314 -28.75 -22.86 -7.83
#